data_AF-A0A960L1R9-F1
#
_entry.id   AF-A0A960L1R9-F1
#
_cell.length_a   1.000
_cell.length_b   1.000
_cell.length_c   1.000
_cell.angle_alpha   90.00
_cell.angle_beta   90.00
_cell.angle_gamma   90.00
#
_symmetry.space_group_name_H-M   'P 1'
#
loop_
_entity.id
_entity.type
_entity.pdbx_description
1 polymer ?
#
loop_
_entity_poly.entity_id
_entity_poly.type
_entity_poly.pdbx_seq_one_letter_code
_entity_poly.pdbx_strand_id
1 'polypeptide(L)'
;MIFFKKKKEQSHSPEDVVQGDEVLAYLDEVIRQKVNIDLFGSSGRYESTLVTLDEKGMRARLLGTLPSQARDVSKGGFALDRMYWMFATQIVNDGGKLFIQIPNTIIRKDRRRCARTNFTRREEVKVTILQGLGSGIGVLGTAINVSENGMQVFVKNAMNLSDEKPIQPHPGLFPPGTDLMLIRIHGIPGMGQVEVSGKVVRMSRDGGVKLVVGFKMEGHHAQILGKFIDGRQMEFRRTRRQRRKPEDGAELMSGGEWSPGPDDEESRSPEPSGPSLEASNEEMPERAESKPQSKQAIMVLGSDMERWIRFELETDAYQWIFPVSLESAIHEIQSARPTWIFFQPDFHNVDGLDFMVQLRSTGILNTCRLALCGPQLSVKDKVRGRLVQADRYIDIEGLLPEDILEVLES
;
A
#
# COMPACT_ATOMS: atom_id res chain seq x y z
N MET A 1 12.87 -41.02 -27.29
CA MET A 1 11.86 -40.13 -27.93
C MET A 1 12.10 -38.71 -27.40
N ILE A 2 12.80 -37.87 -28.17
CA ILE A 2 13.24 -36.53 -27.75
C ILE A 2 12.08 -35.55 -28.04
N PHE A 3 11.45 -35.01 -27.00
CA PHE A 3 10.41 -34.00 -27.14
C PHE A 3 11.03 -32.63 -27.42
N PHE A 4 11.05 -32.23 -28.69
CA PHE A 4 11.22 -30.83 -29.08
C PHE A 4 9.98 -30.03 -28.66
N LYS A 5 10.07 -29.24 -27.59
CA LYS A 5 9.10 -28.18 -27.31
C LYS A 5 9.21 -27.14 -28.43
N LYS A 6 8.24 -27.13 -29.35
CA LYS A 6 8.03 -26.03 -30.30
C LYS A 6 7.90 -24.73 -29.50
N LYS A 7 8.84 -23.81 -29.73
CA LYS A 7 8.79 -22.43 -29.26
C LYS A 7 7.55 -21.81 -29.90
N LYS A 8 6.54 -21.48 -29.08
CA LYS A 8 5.33 -20.80 -29.54
C LYS A 8 5.76 -19.39 -29.93
N GLU A 9 5.91 -19.12 -31.23
CA GLU A 9 6.10 -17.76 -31.74
C GLU A 9 4.87 -16.94 -31.33
N GLN A 10 5.08 -16.00 -30.42
CA GLN A 10 4.07 -15.01 -30.09
C GLN A 10 3.97 -14.07 -31.29
N SER A 11 2.90 -14.20 -32.07
CA SER A 11 2.49 -13.19 -33.04
C SER A 11 2.20 -11.89 -32.28
N HIS A 12 3.10 -10.93 -32.37
CA HIS A 12 2.88 -9.58 -31.84
C HIS A 12 1.87 -8.87 -32.75
N SER A 13 0.87 -8.20 -32.17
CA SER A 13 -0.05 -7.37 -32.94
C SER A 13 0.68 -6.15 -33.51
N PRO A 14 0.21 -5.52 -34.61
CA PRO A 14 0.89 -4.35 -35.20
C PRO A 14 1.09 -3.19 -34.23
N GLU A 15 0.20 -3.05 -33.23
CA GLU A 15 0.26 -2.04 -32.17
C GLU A 15 1.31 -2.34 -31.09
N ASP A 16 1.89 -3.55 -31.08
CA ASP A 16 2.94 -3.96 -30.15
C ASP A 16 4.34 -3.63 -30.65
N VAL A 17 4.52 -3.04 -31.84
CA VAL A 17 5.84 -2.84 -32.44
C VAL A 17 5.99 -1.40 -32.94
N VAL A 18 6.93 -0.67 -32.34
CA VAL A 18 7.33 0.68 -32.76
C VAL A 18 8.60 0.57 -33.61
N GLN A 19 8.62 1.25 -34.75
CA GLN A 19 9.74 1.19 -35.72
C GLN A 19 10.10 2.57 -36.27
N GLY A 20 11.30 2.69 -36.84
CA GLY A 20 11.74 3.90 -37.54
C GLY A 20 11.81 5.13 -36.63
N ASP A 21 11.40 6.30 -37.13
CA ASP A 21 11.48 7.57 -36.40
C ASP A 21 10.67 7.58 -35.09
N GLU A 22 9.65 6.73 -34.97
CA GLU A 22 8.86 6.62 -33.74
C GLU A 22 9.68 6.05 -32.58
N VAL A 23 10.67 5.19 -32.86
CA VAL A 23 11.61 4.70 -31.84
C VAL A 23 12.32 5.88 -31.18
N LEU A 24 12.78 6.84 -32.00
CA LEU A 24 13.50 8.01 -31.50
C LEU A 24 12.60 8.87 -30.61
N ALA A 25 11.33 9.03 -30.96
CA ALA A 25 10.37 9.77 -30.14
C ALA A 25 10.16 9.12 -28.76
N TYR A 26 10.08 7.78 -28.70
CA TYR A 26 10.00 7.05 -27.43
C TYR A 26 11.27 7.22 -26.58
N LEU A 27 12.44 7.14 -27.20
CA LEU A 27 13.72 7.28 -26.50
C LEU A 27 13.97 8.71 -26.02
N ASP A 28 13.59 9.71 -26.82
CA ASP A 28 13.63 11.13 -26.42
C ASP A 28 12.72 11.38 -25.22
N GLU A 29 11.55 10.75 -25.19
CA GLU A 29 10.66 10.84 -24.03
C GLU A 29 11.26 10.18 -22.79
N VAL A 30 11.87 9.00 -22.93
CA VAL A 30 12.58 8.32 -21.84
C VAL A 30 13.67 9.23 -21.25
N ILE A 31 14.40 9.97 -22.09
CA ILE A 31 15.38 10.98 -21.65
C ILE A 31 14.67 12.14 -20.95
N ARG A 32 13.64 12.73 -21.57
CA ARG A 32 12.89 13.89 -21.05
C ARG A 32 12.31 13.60 -19.67
N GLN A 33 11.76 12.41 -19.49
CA GLN A 33 11.13 11.96 -18.25
C GLN A 33 12.12 11.32 -17.27
N LYS A 34 13.41 11.19 -17.63
CA LYS A 34 14.45 10.55 -16.82
C LYS A 34 14.06 9.14 -16.37
N VAL A 35 13.43 8.37 -17.27
CA VAL A 35 13.00 7.00 -17.00
C VAL A 35 14.21 6.07 -16.95
N ASN A 36 14.21 5.16 -15.97
CA ASN A 36 15.25 4.13 -15.87
C ASN A 36 15.08 3.07 -16.97
N ILE A 37 16.20 2.69 -17.58
CA ILE A 37 16.31 1.59 -18.53
C ILE A 37 16.97 0.40 -17.86
N ASP A 38 16.32 -0.76 -17.99
CA ASP A 38 16.86 -2.06 -17.67
C ASP A 38 17.63 -2.63 -18.85
N LEU A 39 18.85 -3.06 -18.59
CA LEU A 39 19.74 -3.70 -19.55
C LEU A 39 19.94 -5.15 -19.15
N PHE A 40 19.79 -6.09 -20.08
CA PHE A 40 19.80 -7.54 -19.82
C PHE A 40 20.94 -8.22 -20.57
N GLY A 41 21.95 -8.70 -19.82
CA GLY A 41 23.09 -9.44 -20.35
C GLY A 41 23.22 -10.85 -19.78
N SER A 42 24.26 -11.56 -20.20
CA SER A 42 24.60 -12.91 -19.72
C SER A 42 24.78 -12.96 -18.20
N SER A 43 25.29 -11.88 -17.60
CA SER A 43 25.58 -11.77 -16.18
C SER A 43 24.46 -11.16 -15.33
N GLY A 44 23.32 -10.81 -15.92
CA GLY A 44 22.14 -10.33 -15.19
C GLY A 44 21.46 -9.08 -15.74
N ARG A 45 20.72 -8.40 -14.86
CA ARG A 45 19.99 -7.15 -15.15
C ARG A 45 20.75 -5.96 -14.54
N TYR A 46 20.90 -4.89 -15.31
CA TYR A 46 21.54 -3.63 -14.90
C TYR A 46 20.57 -2.47 -15.08
N GLU A 47 20.53 -1.59 -14.10
CA GLU A 47 19.70 -0.38 -14.18
C GLU A 47 20.55 0.79 -14.64
N SER A 48 20.00 1.58 -15.57
CA SER A 48 20.68 2.72 -16.18
C SER A 48 19.70 3.84 -16.47
N THR A 49 20.21 5.02 -16.78
CA THR A 49 19.42 6.19 -17.22
C THR A 49 19.98 6.67 -18.56
N LEU A 50 19.11 6.90 -19.54
CA LEU A 50 19.55 7.55 -20.78
C LEU A 50 19.87 9.01 -20.51
N VAL A 51 21.01 9.45 -21.01
CA VAL A 51 21.50 10.82 -20.86
C VAL A 51 21.38 11.57 -22.17
N THR A 52 21.78 10.95 -23.28
CA THR A 52 21.73 11.57 -24.61
C THR A 52 21.34 10.56 -25.69
N LEU A 53 20.66 11.05 -26.72
CA LEU A 53 20.36 10.34 -27.96
C LEU A 53 20.95 11.17 -29.11
N ASP A 54 21.90 10.60 -29.85
CA ASP A 54 22.51 11.22 -31.03
C ASP A 54 22.43 10.29 -32.25
N GLU A 55 22.97 10.69 -33.40
CA GLU A 55 22.94 9.86 -34.62
C GLU A 55 23.81 8.60 -34.51
N LYS A 56 24.80 8.60 -33.61
CA LYS A 56 25.71 7.47 -33.43
C LYS A 56 25.10 6.43 -32.49
N GLY A 57 24.30 6.85 -31.51
CA GLY A 57 23.75 5.96 -30.51
C GLY A 57 23.08 6.66 -29.33
N MET A 58 22.77 5.87 -28.32
CA MET A 58 22.31 6.31 -27.01
C MET A 58 23.47 6.25 -26.02
N ARG A 59 23.57 7.25 -25.14
CA ARG A 59 24.48 7.18 -23.99
C ARG A 59 23.68 6.97 -22.73
N ALA A 60 24.06 5.97 -21.96
CA ALA A 60 23.45 5.65 -20.69
C ALA A 60 24.45 5.79 -19.53
N ARG A 61 23.95 6.25 -18.40
CA ARG A 61 24.66 6.23 -17.11
C ARG A 61 24.13 5.05 -16.29
N LEU A 62 25.03 4.19 -15.83
CA LEU A 62 24.65 3.11 -14.92
C LEU A 62 24.35 3.61 -13.53
N LEU A 63 23.36 2.98 -12.91
CA LEU A 63 23.04 3.14 -11.50
C LEU A 63 23.68 2.00 -10.69
N GLY A 64 24.97 1.73 -10.91
CA GLY A 64 25.72 0.67 -10.24
C GLY A 64 27.05 0.31 -10.93
N THR A 65 27.70 -0.74 -10.44
CA THR A 65 28.96 -1.26 -10.99
C THR A 65 28.69 -2.11 -12.25
N LEU A 66 29.44 -1.82 -13.31
CA LEU A 66 29.41 -2.62 -14.52
C LEU A 66 30.21 -3.91 -14.32
N PRO A 67 29.72 -5.09 -14.76
CA PRO A 67 30.59 -6.24 -14.90
C PRO A 67 31.68 -5.95 -15.92
N SER A 68 32.90 -6.41 -15.66
CA SER A 68 34.05 -6.36 -16.58
C SER A 68 33.80 -7.04 -17.94
N GLN A 69 32.67 -7.75 -18.10
CA GLN A 69 32.22 -8.45 -19.30
C GLN A 69 30.90 -7.92 -19.88
N ALA A 70 30.61 -6.62 -19.79
CA ALA A 70 29.38 -6.02 -20.34
C ALA A 70 29.20 -6.11 -21.87
N ARG A 71 30.10 -6.79 -22.59
CA ARG A 71 30.01 -7.01 -24.05
C ARG A 71 28.84 -7.93 -24.45
N ASP A 72 28.18 -8.59 -23.49
CA ASP A 72 27.13 -9.59 -23.73
C ASP A 72 25.69 -9.08 -23.51
N VAL A 73 25.50 -7.78 -23.30
CA VAL A 73 24.15 -7.22 -23.12
C VAL A 73 23.46 -7.11 -24.48
N SER A 74 22.42 -7.92 -24.68
CA SER A 74 21.73 -8.06 -25.98
C SER A 74 20.35 -7.41 -26.03
N LYS A 75 19.82 -6.98 -24.88
CA LYS A 75 18.45 -6.45 -24.76
C LYS A 75 18.38 -5.32 -23.74
N GLY A 76 17.53 -4.35 -24.04
CA GLY A 76 17.11 -3.31 -23.10
C GLY A 76 15.60 -3.28 -22.95
N GLY A 77 15.12 -2.62 -21.90
CA GLY A 77 13.70 -2.34 -21.73
C GLY A 77 13.44 -1.21 -20.74
N PHE A 78 12.31 -0.54 -20.89
CA PHE A 78 11.90 0.58 -20.06
C PHE A 78 10.39 0.59 -19.88
N ALA A 79 9.93 1.22 -18.79
CA ALA A 79 8.51 1.44 -18.55
C ALA A 79 8.14 2.85 -19.03
N LEU A 80 7.23 2.94 -20.00
CA LEU A 80 6.70 4.21 -20.49
C LEU A 80 5.22 4.02 -20.82
N ASP A 81 4.38 4.99 -20.46
CA ASP A 81 2.95 4.99 -20.75
C ASP A 81 2.21 3.73 -20.24
N ARG A 82 2.42 3.38 -18.96
CA ARG A 82 1.85 2.18 -18.30
C ARG A 82 2.31 0.84 -18.88
N MET A 83 3.13 0.84 -19.92
CA MET A 83 3.56 -0.36 -20.64
C MET A 83 5.07 -0.59 -20.49
N TYR A 84 5.46 -1.86 -20.48
CA TYR A 84 6.86 -2.23 -20.58
C TYR A 84 7.28 -2.48 -22.03
N TRP A 85 8.24 -1.70 -22.48
CA TRP A 85 8.82 -1.74 -23.81
C TRP A 85 10.18 -2.43 -23.76
N MET A 86 10.47 -3.25 -24.77
CA MET A 86 11.69 -4.04 -24.87
C MET A 86 12.31 -3.86 -26.24
N PHE A 87 13.63 -3.84 -26.31
CA PHE A 87 14.35 -3.72 -27.57
C PHE A 87 15.61 -4.59 -27.56
N ALA A 88 16.03 -5.03 -28.74
CA ALA A 88 17.32 -5.67 -28.91
C ALA A 88 18.37 -4.60 -29.23
N THR A 89 19.54 -4.70 -28.63
CA THR A 89 20.62 -3.74 -28.83
C THR A 89 21.98 -4.38 -28.62
N GLN A 90 23.02 -3.73 -29.15
CA GLN A 90 24.40 -3.96 -28.73
C GLN A 90 24.82 -2.85 -27.76
N ILE A 91 25.64 -3.21 -26.78
CA ILE A 91 26.18 -2.27 -25.80
C ILE A 91 27.70 -2.31 -25.87
N VAL A 92 28.30 -1.13 -26.02
CA VAL A 92 29.73 -0.92 -25.95
C VAL A 92 30.01 -0.12 -24.68
N ASN A 93 30.81 -0.69 -23.78
CA ASN A 93 31.34 0.06 -22.65
C ASN A 93 32.64 0.74 -23.06
N ASP A 94 32.67 2.06 -22.96
CA ASP A 94 33.85 2.87 -23.20
C ASP A 94 34.14 3.72 -21.95
N GLY A 95 35.14 3.30 -21.16
CA GLY A 95 35.59 4.06 -19.99
C GLY A 95 34.51 4.30 -18.91
N GLY A 96 33.54 3.39 -18.75
CA GLY A 96 32.45 3.52 -17.77
C GLY A 96 31.24 4.29 -18.29
N LYS A 97 31.27 4.77 -19.53
CA LYS A 97 30.10 5.27 -20.26
C LYS A 97 29.52 4.13 -21.10
N LEU A 98 28.24 3.86 -20.93
CA LEU A 98 27.55 2.89 -21.77
C LEU A 98 27.07 3.54 -23.04
N PHE A 99 27.57 3.04 -24.16
CA PHE A 99 27.06 3.36 -25.47
C PHE A 99 26.15 2.23 -25.93
N ILE A 100 24.91 2.56 -26.29
CA ILE A 100 23.87 1.61 -26.67
C ILE A 100 23.45 1.97 -28.08
N GLN A 101 23.52 1.02 -29.01
CA GLN A 101 23.06 1.25 -30.38
C GLN A 101 21.56 1.56 -30.39
N ILE A 102 21.12 2.49 -31.24
CA ILE A 102 19.68 2.76 -31.39
C ILE A 102 19.02 1.50 -31.97
N PRO A 103 18.01 0.94 -31.30
CA PRO A 103 17.32 -0.23 -31.81
C PRO A 103 16.48 0.13 -33.03
N ASN A 104 16.44 -0.73 -34.03
CA ASN A 104 15.55 -0.52 -35.18
C ASN A 104 14.07 -0.65 -34.80
N THR A 105 13.78 -1.39 -33.74
CA THR A 105 12.43 -1.69 -33.28
C THR A 105 12.37 -1.73 -31.75
N ILE A 106 11.27 -1.25 -31.19
CA ILE A 106 10.92 -1.42 -29.79
C ILE A 106 9.59 -2.17 -29.75
N ILE A 107 9.56 -3.24 -28.97
CA ILE A 107 8.42 -4.16 -28.88
C ILE A 107 7.79 -4.02 -27.51
N ARG A 108 6.47 -3.82 -27.50
CA ARG A 108 5.64 -3.90 -26.30
C ARG A 108 5.71 -5.32 -25.77
N LYS A 109 6.29 -5.48 -24.59
CA LYS A 109 6.43 -6.78 -23.94
C LYS A 109 5.82 -6.72 -22.56
N ASP A 110 4.57 -6.27 -22.50
CA ASP A 110 3.84 -6.31 -21.26
C ASP A 110 2.98 -7.57 -21.15
N ARG A 111 3.30 -8.37 -20.14
CA ARG A 111 2.45 -9.50 -19.69
C ARG A 111 1.60 -9.09 -18.50
N ARG A 112 1.81 -7.90 -17.95
CA ARG A 112 1.16 -7.43 -16.72
C ARG A 112 -0.16 -6.80 -17.10
N ARG A 113 -1.17 -7.06 -16.27
CA ARG A 113 -2.52 -6.49 -16.44
C ARG A 113 -2.70 -5.18 -15.67
N CYS A 114 -1.76 -4.85 -14.78
CA CYS A 114 -1.82 -3.67 -13.92
C CYS A 114 -0.48 -2.94 -13.91
N ALA A 115 -0.56 -1.62 -13.89
CA ALA A 115 0.58 -0.73 -13.74
C ALA A 115 1.26 -0.93 -12.37
N ARG A 116 2.55 -0.58 -12.31
CA ARG A 116 3.36 -0.63 -11.09
C ARG A 116 4.04 0.71 -10.87
N THR A 117 4.28 1.03 -9.62
CA THR A 117 5.14 2.14 -9.24
C THR A 117 6.19 1.70 -8.23
N ASN A 118 7.39 2.26 -8.33
CA ASN A 118 8.49 2.00 -7.40
C ASN A 118 8.38 2.94 -6.19
N PHE A 119 8.83 2.45 -5.04
CA PHE A 119 9.04 3.30 -3.88
C PHE A 119 10.41 3.96 -3.96
N THR A 120 10.50 5.21 -3.52
CA THR A 120 11.78 5.91 -3.38
C THR A 120 12.47 5.47 -2.10
N ARG A 121 13.78 5.70 -1.99
CA ARG A 121 14.56 5.36 -0.78
C ARG A 121 14.05 6.07 0.49
N ARG A 122 13.35 7.20 0.34
CA ARG A 122 12.82 8.01 1.45
C ARG A 122 11.48 7.50 1.97
N GLU A 123 10.76 6.71 1.20
CA GLU A 123 9.38 6.28 1.54
C GLU A 123 9.33 5.11 2.51
N GLU A 124 10.45 4.41 2.74
CA GLU A 124 10.65 3.35 3.75
C GLU A 124 9.41 2.46 4.05
N VAL A 125 8.67 2.07 3.02
CA VAL A 125 7.41 1.32 3.20
C VAL A 125 7.71 -0.04 3.83
N LYS A 126 7.27 -0.23 5.07
CA LYS A 126 7.52 -1.44 5.87
C LYS A 126 6.48 -2.48 5.56
N VAL A 127 6.93 -3.72 5.44
CA VAL A 127 6.06 -4.86 5.13
C VAL A 127 6.33 -6.01 6.09
N THR A 128 5.28 -6.52 6.71
CA THR A 128 5.29 -7.74 7.51
C THR A 128 4.41 -8.78 6.84
N ILE A 129 4.93 -9.98 6.63
CA ILE A 129 4.25 -11.08 5.95
C ILE A 129 4.24 -12.29 6.88
N LEU A 130 3.07 -12.86 7.12
CA LEU A 130 2.90 -14.08 7.92
C LEU A 130 2.21 -15.14 7.08
N GLN A 131 2.78 -16.34 7.06
CA GLN A 131 2.16 -17.50 6.43
C GLN A 131 0.89 -17.94 7.19
N GLY A 132 0.95 -17.98 8.52
CA GLY A 132 -0.17 -18.30 9.41
C GLY A 132 -0.04 -17.59 10.75
N LEU A 133 -1.06 -17.68 11.59
CA LEU A 133 -1.01 -17.16 12.97
C LEU A 133 -0.29 -18.17 13.87
N GLY A 134 0.92 -17.85 14.32
CA GLY A 134 1.71 -18.68 15.23
C GLY A 134 2.32 -19.95 14.60
N SER A 135 2.19 -20.12 13.29
CA SER A 135 2.79 -21.26 12.57
C SER A 135 3.24 -20.88 11.16
N GLY A 136 4.26 -21.59 10.68
CA GLY A 136 4.89 -21.32 9.39
C GLY A 136 5.94 -20.22 9.48
N ILE A 137 6.11 -19.46 8.39
CA ILE A 137 7.20 -18.50 8.26
C ILE A 137 6.68 -17.06 8.33
N GLY A 138 7.38 -16.23 9.11
CA GLY A 138 7.22 -14.78 9.17
C GLY A 138 8.35 -14.07 8.44
N VAL A 139 8.03 -13.00 7.74
CA VAL A 139 9.00 -12.15 7.02
C VAL A 139 8.77 -10.69 7.35
N LEU A 140 9.88 -9.98 7.60
CA LEU A 140 9.94 -8.54 7.73
C LEU A 140 10.81 -7.96 6.61
N GLY A 141 10.32 -6.91 5.97
CA GLY A 141 10.98 -6.32 4.81
C GLY A 141 10.53 -4.91 4.48
N THR A 142 11.05 -4.41 3.37
CA THR A 142 10.67 -3.11 2.80
C THR A 142 10.16 -3.27 1.39
N ALA A 143 9.10 -2.57 1.05
CA ALA A 143 8.56 -2.62 -0.30
C ALA A 143 9.51 -1.95 -1.31
N ILE A 144 9.66 -2.58 -2.46
CA ILE A 144 10.43 -2.07 -3.60
C ILE A 144 9.48 -1.40 -4.60
N ASN A 145 8.35 -2.06 -4.90
CA ASN A 145 7.33 -1.56 -5.80
C ASN A 145 5.97 -2.16 -5.48
N VAL A 146 4.91 -1.49 -5.92
CA VAL A 146 3.52 -1.90 -5.72
C VAL A 146 2.71 -1.78 -7.01
N SER A 147 1.69 -2.62 -7.14
CA SER A 147 0.60 -2.57 -8.10
C SER A 147 -0.71 -2.86 -7.38
N GLU A 148 -1.84 -2.65 -8.05
CA GLU A 148 -3.17 -3.01 -7.58
C GLU A 148 -3.29 -4.48 -7.13
N ASN A 149 -2.54 -5.37 -7.77
CA ASN A 149 -2.64 -6.82 -7.58
C ASN A 149 -1.42 -7.44 -6.88
N GLY A 150 -0.54 -6.65 -6.29
CA GLY A 150 0.60 -7.19 -5.57
C GLY A 150 1.78 -6.24 -5.44
N MET A 151 2.82 -6.74 -4.79
CA MET A 151 3.96 -5.94 -4.37
C MET A 151 5.24 -6.78 -4.42
N GLN A 152 6.36 -6.11 -4.64
CA GLN A 152 7.69 -6.70 -4.45
C GLN A 152 8.31 -6.17 -3.16
N VAL A 153 8.88 -7.07 -2.37
CA VAL A 153 9.44 -6.80 -1.05
C VAL A 153 10.89 -7.25 -1.02
N PHE A 154 11.76 -6.40 -0.48
CA PHE A 154 13.10 -6.78 -0.06
C PHE A 154 13.04 -7.40 1.33
N VAL A 155 13.40 -8.68 1.44
CA VAL A 155 13.36 -9.42 2.70
C VAL A 155 14.57 -9.04 3.54
N LYS A 156 14.33 -8.44 4.71
CA LYS A 156 15.38 -8.11 5.67
C LYS A 156 15.60 -9.27 6.62
N ASN A 157 14.53 -9.70 7.28
CA ASN A 157 14.55 -10.78 8.28
C ASN A 157 13.47 -11.81 7.95
N ALA A 158 13.72 -13.06 8.34
CA ALA A 158 12.73 -14.12 8.35
C ALA A 158 12.81 -14.88 9.68
N MET A 159 11.70 -15.48 10.09
CA MET A 159 11.62 -16.27 11.32
C MET A 159 10.62 -17.41 11.17
N ASN A 160 10.84 -18.49 11.92
CA ASN A 160 9.81 -19.49 12.14
C ASN A 160 8.84 -18.95 13.20
N LEU A 161 7.55 -18.99 12.92
CA LEU A 161 6.52 -18.42 13.80
C LEU A 161 6.18 -19.33 14.98
N SER A 162 6.53 -20.62 14.92
CA SER A 162 6.20 -21.57 16.00
C SER A 162 7.21 -21.57 17.14
N ASP A 163 8.49 -21.34 16.84
CA ASP A 163 9.57 -21.32 17.84
C ASP A 163 10.32 -19.97 17.89
N GLU A 164 9.83 -18.98 17.14
CA GLU A 164 10.37 -17.63 17.02
C GLU A 164 11.83 -17.55 16.57
N LYS A 165 12.40 -18.65 16.06
CA LYS A 165 13.81 -18.68 15.68
C LYS A 165 14.04 -17.94 14.36
N PRO A 166 15.10 -17.13 14.26
CA PRO A 166 15.45 -16.48 13.02
C PRO A 166 15.83 -17.52 11.95
N ILE A 167 15.33 -17.31 10.73
CA ILE A 167 15.69 -18.09 9.55
C ILE A 167 16.49 -17.18 8.62
N GLN A 168 17.60 -17.69 8.08
CA GLN A 168 18.33 -16.95 7.06
C GLN A 168 17.46 -16.80 5.80
N PRO A 169 17.21 -15.59 5.28
CA PRO A 169 16.43 -15.44 4.06
C PRO A 169 17.11 -16.12 2.87
N HIS A 170 16.37 -16.95 2.14
CA HIS A 170 16.83 -17.57 0.89
C HIS A 170 15.67 -17.73 -0.10
N PRO A 171 15.92 -17.91 -1.42
CA PRO A 171 14.86 -18.00 -2.43
C PRO A 171 13.92 -19.21 -2.31
N GLY A 172 14.28 -20.20 -1.48
CA GLY A 172 13.45 -21.39 -1.22
C GLY A 172 12.60 -21.26 0.04
N LEU A 173 12.62 -20.09 0.72
CA LEU A 173 11.92 -19.89 1.98
C LEU A 173 10.39 -20.06 1.81
N PHE A 174 9.84 -19.56 0.70
CA PHE A 174 8.46 -19.79 0.32
C PHE A 174 8.36 -20.47 -1.04
N PRO A 175 7.67 -21.62 -1.14
CA PRO A 175 7.21 -22.13 -2.41
C PRO A 175 6.30 -21.11 -3.15
N PRO A 176 6.39 -21.00 -4.48
CA PRO A 176 5.39 -20.28 -5.26
C PRO A 176 3.99 -20.88 -5.04
N GLY A 177 3.00 -20.01 -4.86
CA GLY A 177 1.62 -20.38 -4.57
C GLY A 177 1.27 -20.46 -3.09
N THR A 178 2.25 -20.39 -2.18
CA THR A 178 1.98 -20.41 -0.73
C THR A 178 1.02 -19.31 -0.33
N ASP A 179 -0.05 -19.70 0.36
CA ASP A 179 -1.01 -18.79 0.95
C ASP A 179 -0.40 -18.03 2.13
N LEU A 180 -0.66 -16.73 2.15
CA LEU A 180 -0.21 -15.80 3.17
C LEU A 180 -1.44 -15.28 3.89
N MET A 181 -1.54 -15.62 5.17
CA MET A 181 -2.65 -15.18 6.00
C MET A 181 -2.65 -13.67 6.23
N LEU A 182 -1.47 -13.06 6.39
CA LEU A 182 -1.34 -11.63 6.63
C LEU A 182 -0.19 -11.02 5.84
N ILE A 183 -0.48 -9.94 5.14
CA ILE A 183 0.45 -9.00 4.53
C ILE A 183 0.08 -7.63 5.10
N ARG A 184 0.83 -7.19 6.11
CA ARG A 184 0.69 -5.86 6.71
C ARG A 184 1.64 -4.90 6.01
N ILE A 185 1.10 -3.81 5.49
CA ILE A 185 1.84 -2.79 4.75
C ILE A 185 1.66 -1.45 5.47
N HIS A 186 2.77 -0.76 5.73
CA HIS A 186 2.79 0.50 6.45
C HIS A 186 3.66 1.53 5.75
N GLY A 187 3.18 2.77 5.67
CA GLY A 187 3.94 3.91 5.14
C GLY A 187 3.76 4.21 3.65
N ILE A 188 2.73 3.67 2.98
CA ILE A 188 2.39 4.14 1.62
C ILE A 188 1.83 5.58 1.74
N PRO A 189 2.36 6.55 0.98
CA PRO A 189 1.90 7.95 1.06
C PRO A 189 0.39 8.10 0.87
N GLY A 190 -0.26 8.83 1.78
CA GLY A 190 -1.71 9.05 1.75
C GLY A 190 -2.54 7.84 2.17
N MET A 191 -1.90 6.74 2.59
CA MET A 191 -2.57 5.51 3.01
C MET A 191 -2.17 5.17 4.45
N GLY A 192 -3.16 4.81 5.27
CA GLY A 192 -2.92 4.22 6.58
C GLY A 192 -2.26 2.84 6.50
N GLN A 193 -2.07 2.21 7.66
CA GLN A 193 -1.68 0.80 7.69
C GLN A 193 -2.79 -0.05 7.06
N VAL A 194 -2.41 -0.95 6.16
CA VAL A 194 -3.33 -1.91 5.55
C VAL A 194 -2.89 -3.33 5.83
N GLU A 195 -3.87 -4.21 6.00
CA GLU A 195 -3.70 -5.63 6.19
C GLU A 195 -4.51 -6.36 5.13
N VAL A 196 -3.85 -7.23 4.36
CA VAL A 196 -4.49 -8.04 3.33
C VAL A 196 -3.97 -9.47 3.38
N SER A 197 -4.75 -10.42 2.89
CA SER A 197 -4.25 -11.77 2.59
C SER A 197 -3.69 -11.81 1.17
N GLY A 198 -2.92 -12.86 0.87
CA GLY A 198 -2.35 -13.00 -0.46
C GLY A 198 -1.67 -14.33 -0.70
N LYS A 199 -0.91 -14.39 -1.80
CA LYS A 199 -0.11 -15.57 -2.16
C LYS A 199 1.30 -15.16 -2.57
N VAL A 200 2.25 -16.05 -2.30
CA VAL A 200 3.61 -15.92 -2.83
C VAL A 200 3.58 -16.18 -4.33
N VAL A 201 4.02 -15.22 -5.12
CA VAL A 201 4.13 -15.39 -6.58
C VAL A 201 5.50 -15.97 -6.94
N ARG A 202 6.56 -15.43 -6.33
CA ARG A 202 7.94 -15.92 -6.50
C ARG A 202 8.89 -15.32 -5.46
N MET A 203 10.00 -16.00 -5.24
CA MET A 203 11.19 -15.45 -4.59
C MET A 203 12.38 -15.50 -5.53
N SER A 204 13.33 -14.58 -5.35
CA SER A 204 14.56 -14.51 -6.16
C SER A 204 15.69 -13.87 -5.36
N ARG A 205 16.94 -14.21 -5.70
CA ARG A 205 18.14 -13.55 -5.17
C ARG A 205 18.72 -12.64 -6.23
N ASP A 206 18.67 -11.33 -5.99
CA ASP A 206 19.19 -10.29 -6.88
C ASP A 206 19.52 -9.04 -6.05
N GLY A 207 20.80 -8.85 -5.70
CA GLY A 207 21.23 -7.84 -4.72
C GLY A 207 20.68 -8.06 -3.30
N GLY A 208 20.15 -9.26 -3.01
CA GLY A 208 19.45 -9.64 -1.79
C GLY A 208 18.22 -10.51 -2.08
N VAL A 209 17.51 -10.95 -1.05
CA VAL A 209 16.33 -11.81 -1.23
C VAL A 209 15.10 -10.94 -1.48
N LYS A 210 14.50 -11.09 -2.66
CA LYS A 210 13.29 -10.38 -3.08
C LYS A 210 12.11 -11.35 -3.12
N LEU A 211 11.03 -10.99 -2.44
CA LEU A 211 9.77 -11.72 -2.40
C LEU A 211 8.73 -10.94 -3.21
N VAL A 212 8.01 -11.62 -4.10
CA VAL A 212 6.86 -11.05 -4.80
C VAL A 212 5.60 -11.70 -4.24
N VAL A 213 4.71 -10.86 -3.75
CA VAL A 213 3.40 -11.27 -3.24
C VAL A 213 2.29 -10.74 -4.14
N GLY A 214 1.29 -11.57 -4.39
CA GLY A 214 0.04 -11.17 -5.01
C GLY A 214 -1.01 -11.01 -3.93
N PHE A 215 -1.75 -9.92 -3.97
CA PHE A 215 -2.88 -9.65 -3.08
C PHE A 215 -3.90 -8.81 -3.84
N LYS A 216 -5.08 -8.64 -3.24
CA LYS A 216 -6.08 -7.71 -3.74
C LYS A 216 -6.50 -6.81 -2.58
N MET A 217 -6.40 -5.49 -2.77
CA MET A 217 -6.97 -4.53 -1.84
C MET A 217 -8.44 -4.27 -2.20
N GLU A 218 -9.25 -3.95 -1.20
CA GLU A 218 -10.67 -3.64 -1.39
C GLU A 218 -11.04 -2.31 -0.71
N GLY A 219 -12.18 -1.76 -1.09
CA GLY A 219 -12.73 -0.53 -0.53
C GLY A 219 -11.82 0.69 -0.68
N HIS A 220 -11.74 1.49 0.39
CA HIS A 220 -11.05 2.78 0.38
C HIS A 220 -9.54 2.66 0.10
N HIS A 221 -8.88 1.62 0.63
CA HIS A 221 -7.45 1.38 0.39
C HIS A 221 -7.14 1.10 -1.08
N ALA A 222 -8.01 0.37 -1.79
CA ALA A 222 -7.85 0.12 -3.22
C ALA A 222 -7.91 1.42 -4.02
N GLN A 223 -8.83 2.33 -3.67
CA GLN A 223 -8.98 3.63 -4.33
C GLN A 223 -7.77 4.53 -4.10
N ILE A 224 -7.26 4.60 -2.86
CA ILE A 224 -6.05 5.36 -2.54
C ILE A 224 -4.84 4.79 -3.29
N LEU A 225 -4.67 3.46 -3.28
CA LEU A 225 -3.56 2.82 -3.97
C LEU A 225 -3.64 3.07 -5.49
N GLY A 226 -4.82 2.98 -6.09
CA GLY A 226 -5.04 3.31 -7.49
C GLY A 226 -4.60 4.73 -7.82
N LYS A 227 -5.10 5.72 -7.05
CA LYS A 227 -4.69 7.13 -7.19
C LYS A 227 -3.18 7.34 -7.00
N PHE A 228 -2.57 6.64 -6.05
CA PHE A 228 -1.13 6.70 -5.80
C PHE A 228 -0.33 6.15 -6.99
N ILE A 229 -0.75 5.01 -7.55
CA ILE A 229 -0.12 4.42 -8.73
C ILE A 229 -0.27 5.37 -9.91
N ASP A 230 -1.49 5.83 -10.19
CA ASP A 230 -1.81 6.74 -11.29
C ASP A 230 -1.05 8.05 -11.20
N GLY A 231 -0.99 8.67 -10.01
CA GLY A 231 -0.27 9.92 -9.78
C GLY A 231 1.25 9.82 -9.96
N ARG A 232 1.80 8.60 -10.01
CA ARG A 232 3.21 8.34 -10.34
C ARG A 232 3.42 7.83 -11.75
N GLN A 233 2.35 7.54 -12.50
CA GLN A 233 2.48 7.21 -13.91
C GLN A 233 2.78 8.49 -14.68
N MET A 234 3.73 8.41 -15.60
CA MET A 234 4.06 9.52 -16.49
C MET A 234 3.29 9.33 -17.80
N GLU A 235 2.45 10.30 -18.16
CA GLU A 235 1.73 10.30 -19.44
C GLU A 235 2.69 10.61 -20.59
N PHE A 236 2.66 9.77 -21.64
CA PHE A 236 3.39 10.03 -22.87
C PHE A 236 2.74 11.18 -23.63
N ARG A 237 3.48 12.27 -23.85
CA ARG A 237 3.05 13.34 -24.74
C ARG A 237 3.82 13.23 -26.04
N ARG A 238 3.15 12.84 -27.13
CA ARG A 238 3.71 12.80 -28.49
C ARG A 238 4.07 14.21 -28.97
N THR A 239 5.21 14.73 -28.55
CA THR A 239 5.80 15.93 -29.14
C THR A 239 6.80 15.52 -30.21
N ARG A 240 6.39 15.61 -31.48
CA ARG A 240 7.28 15.40 -32.63
C ARG A 240 8.28 16.55 -32.70
N ARG A 241 9.46 16.39 -32.08
CA ARG A 241 10.55 17.35 -32.28
C ARG A 241 11.11 17.16 -33.70
N GLN A 242 11.00 18.19 -34.54
CA GLN A 242 11.84 18.28 -35.73
C GLN A 242 13.30 18.38 -35.26
N ARG A 243 14.11 17.35 -35.54
CA ARG A 243 15.54 17.39 -35.28
C ARG A 243 16.14 18.51 -36.14
N ARG A 244 16.79 19.49 -35.49
CA ARG A 244 17.68 20.41 -36.19
C ARG A 244 18.88 19.58 -36.65
N LYS A 245 19.12 19.55 -37.97
CA LYS A 245 20.36 19.04 -38.55
C LYS A 245 21.54 19.74 -37.87
N PRO A 246 22.64 19.04 -37.53
CA PRO A 246 23.89 19.73 -37.25
C PRO A 246 24.38 20.30 -38.58
N GLU A 247 24.44 21.63 -38.68
CA GLU A 247 25.23 22.27 -39.72
C GLU A 247 26.71 22.06 -39.38
N ASP A 248 27.46 21.64 -40.39
CA ASP A 248 28.89 21.38 -40.32
C ASP A 248 29.68 22.65 -39.97
N GLY A 249 30.59 22.52 -38.99
CA GLY A 249 31.88 23.21 -39.00
C GLY A 249 32.03 24.54 -38.25
N ALA A 250 32.93 24.52 -37.26
CA ALA A 250 33.75 25.63 -36.73
C ALA A 250 32.97 26.75 -35.99
N GLU A 251 33.27 27.13 -34.74
CA GLU A 251 34.56 27.59 -34.22
C GLU A 251 34.63 27.46 -32.69
N LEU A 252 35.84 27.22 -32.17
CA LEU A 252 36.22 27.58 -30.79
C LEU A 252 35.94 29.08 -30.57
N MET A 253 35.46 29.43 -29.38
CA MET A 253 35.83 30.59 -28.53
C MET A 253 34.84 30.60 -27.34
N SER A 254 35.27 30.18 -26.15
CA SER A 254 35.84 31.02 -25.09
C SER A 254 34.83 32.01 -24.48
N GLY A 255 34.66 31.91 -23.15
CA GLY A 255 34.22 32.99 -22.25
C GLY A 255 32.79 33.50 -22.39
N GLY A 256 31.88 33.04 -21.53
CA GLY A 256 30.60 33.70 -21.28
C GLY A 256 30.24 33.56 -19.81
N GLU A 257 30.47 34.64 -19.07
CA GLU A 257 30.27 34.78 -17.62
C GLU A 257 28.83 34.50 -17.18
N TRP A 258 28.72 33.96 -15.98
CA TRP A 258 27.48 33.74 -15.26
C TRP A 258 27.04 35.08 -14.63
N SER A 259 25.90 35.63 -15.04
CA SER A 259 25.26 36.74 -14.33
C SER A 259 24.26 36.19 -13.31
N PRO A 260 24.37 36.50 -12.01
CA PRO A 260 23.31 36.23 -11.05
C PRO A 260 22.15 37.20 -11.23
N GLY A 261 20.93 36.73 -10.99
CA GLY A 261 19.71 37.55 -11.00
C GLY A 261 19.69 38.56 -9.84
N PRO A 262 18.89 39.63 -9.94
CA PRO A 262 18.74 40.60 -8.86
C PRO A 262 17.93 40.01 -7.71
N ASP A 263 18.44 40.25 -6.51
CA ASP A 263 17.77 40.12 -5.21
C ASP A 263 16.57 41.06 -5.12
N ASP A 264 15.47 40.58 -4.54
CA ASP A 264 14.45 41.41 -3.89
C ASP A 264 14.20 40.81 -2.49
N GLU A 265 15.00 41.25 -1.51
CA GLU A 265 14.48 41.55 -0.17
C GLU A 265 13.53 42.75 -0.35
N GLU A 266 12.36 42.85 0.27
CA GLU A 266 12.17 42.93 1.70
C GLU A 266 10.65 43.18 1.95
N SER A 267 10.24 43.00 3.21
CA SER A 267 9.21 43.81 3.87
C SER A 267 7.72 43.38 3.83
N ARG A 268 7.35 42.80 4.99
CA ARG A 268 6.25 43.21 5.90
C ARG A 268 5.02 42.31 5.99
N SER A 269 4.97 41.57 7.08
CA SER A 269 3.75 41.22 7.83
C SER A 269 2.96 42.48 8.22
N PRO A 270 1.65 42.32 8.47
CA PRO A 270 1.20 42.58 9.84
C PRO A 270 0.18 41.57 10.37
N GLU A 271 0.31 41.31 11.67
CA GLU A 271 -0.64 40.62 12.54
C GLU A 271 -1.76 41.58 13.03
N PRO A 272 -2.78 41.09 13.77
CA PRO A 272 -4.17 41.52 13.64
C PRO A 272 -4.56 42.68 14.56
N SER A 273 -5.69 43.31 14.25
CA SER A 273 -6.36 44.29 15.10
C SER A 273 -7.82 43.89 15.31
N GLY A 274 -8.19 43.56 16.55
CA GLY A 274 -9.53 43.89 17.08
C GLY A 274 -9.60 45.40 17.38
N PRO A 275 -10.75 45.99 17.81
CA PRO A 275 -11.56 45.50 18.94
C PRO A 275 -13.11 45.80 18.91
N SER A 276 -13.80 45.37 19.99
CA SER A 276 -14.97 45.96 20.69
C SER A 276 -16.39 45.69 20.15
N LEU A 277 -17.27 44.91 20.82
CA LEU A 277 -18.07 45.12 22.07
C LEU A 277 -19.25 46.12 21.95
N GLU A 278 -20.48 45.60 22.10
CA GLU A 278 -21.58 46.01 23.02
C GLU A 278 -22.93 45.42 22.52
N ALA A 279 -23.55 44.48 23.26
CA ALA A 279 -24.69 44.65 24.19
C ALA A 279 -25.99 45.08 23.46
N SER A 280 -27.18 44.50 23.61
CA SER A 280 -27.85 43.85 24.76
C SER A 280 -29.20 43.29 24.26
N ASN A 281 -29.70 42.18 24.84
CA ASN A 281 -30.98 42.15 25.56
C ASN A 281 -31.34 40.74 26.02
N GLU A 282 -31.67 40.68 27.31
CA GLU A 282 -32.36 39.58 27.98
C GLU A 282 -33.75 39.39 27.40
N GLU A 283 -34.14 38.14 27.17
CA GLU A 283 -35.52 37.67 27.35
C GLU A 283 -35.46 36.15 27.54
N MET A 284 -35.71 35.71 28.78
CA MET A 284 -36.18 34.35 29.07
C MET A 284 -37.54 34.17 28.37
N PRO A 285 -37.76 33.00 27.78
CA PRO A 285 -38.97 32.30 28.17
C PRO A 285 -38.74 30.82 28.45
N GLU A 286 -39.50 30.37 29.43
CA GLU A 286 -40.15 29.07 29.50
C GLU A 286 -39.28 27.81 29.42
N ARG A 287 -39.12 27.23 30.62
CA ARG A 287 -39.18 25.81 30.95
C ARG A 287 -39.80 24.96 29.83
N ALA A 288 -38.98 24.61 28.85
CA ALA A 288 -39.30 23.56 27.90
C ALA A 288 -39.31 22.25 28.68
N GLU A 289 -40.50 21.69 28.88
CA GLU A 289 -40.66 20.29 29.26
C GLU A 289 -39.83 19.46 28.28
N SER A 290 -38.73 18.92 28.79
CA SER A 290 -37.85 18.03 28.04
C SER A 290 -38.69 16.85 27.59
N LYS A 291 -38.90 16.75 26.27
CA LYS A 291 -39.34 15.50 25.63
C LYS A 291 -38.57 14.35 26.27
N PRO A 292 -39.21 13.22 26.63
CA PRO A 292 -38.48 12.08 27.14
C PRO A 292 -37.45 11.70 26.07
N GLN A 293 -36.18 11.97 26.34
CA GLN A 293 -35.10 11.44 25.52
C GLN A 293 -35.27 9.93 25.56
N SER A 294 -35.55 9.32 24.40
CA SER A 294 -35.61 7.87 24.29
C SER A 294 -34.28 7.33 24.79
N LYS A 295 -34.29 6.66 25.95
CA LYS A 295 -33.08 6.09 26.56
C LYS A 295 -32.39 5.24 25.49
N GLN A 296 -31.08 5.44 25.31
CA GLN A 296 -30.33 4.62 24.36
C GLN A 296 -30.27 3.19 24.88
N ALA A 297 -30.61 2.22 24.03
CA ALA A 297 -30.53 0.82 24.37
C ALA A 297 -29.09 0.33 24.26
N ILE A 298 -28.56 -0.23 25.34
CA ILE A 298 -27.23 -0.81 25.41
C ILE A 298 -27.39 -2.27 25.80
N MET A 299 -26.76 -3.16 25.04
CA MET A 299 -26.80 -4.59 25.33
C MET A 299 -25.45 -5.09 25.84
N VAL A 300 -25.50 -6.00 26.80
CA VAL A 300 -24.31 -6.59 27.43
C VAL A 300 -24.38 -8.11 27.31
N LEU A 301 -23.38 -8.70 26.66
CA LEU A 301 -23.22 -10.13 26.42
C LEU A 301 -21.99 -10.63 27.19
N GLY A 302 -22.15 -10.90 28.48
CA GLY A 302 -21.06 -11.40 29.32
C GLY A 302 -21.40 -11.35 30.80
N SER A 303 -21.19 -12.45 31.51
CA SER A 303 -21.61 -12.56 32.92
C SER A 303 -20.82 -11.67 33.87
N ASP A 304 -19.54 -11.46 33.60
CA ASP A 304 -18.71 -10.64 34.50
C ASP A 304 -19.03 -9.16 34.30
N MET A 305 -19.25 -8.78 33.04
CA MET A 305 -19.61 -7.41 32.69
C MET A 305 -21.03 -7.04 33.10
N GLU A 306 -21.98 -7.97 32.97
CA GLU A 306 -23.34 -7.78 33.50
C GLU A 306 -23.31 -7.49 35.00
N ARG A 307 -22.59 -8.30 35.78
CA ARG A 307 -22.47 -8.09 37.22
C ARG A 307 -21.87 -6.74 37.55
N TRP A 308 -20.81 -6.37 36.84
CA TRP A 308 -20.12 -5.11 37.07
C TRP A 308 -21.02 -3.91 36.72
N ILE A 309 -21.71 -3.92 35.57
CA ILE A 309 -22.62 -2.83 35.15
C ILE A 309 -23.79 -2.69 36.12
N ARG A 310 -24.41 -3.80 36.54
CA ARG A 310 -25.51 -3.78 37.51
C ARG A 310 -25.09 -3.26 38.89
N PHE A 311 -23.82 -3.40 39.25
CA PHE A 311 -23.32 -3.02 40.57
C PHE A 311 -22.81 -1.57 40.60
N GLU A 312 -22.14 -1.11 39.54
CA GLU A 312 -21.40 0.16 39.54
C GLU A 312 -21.99 1.25 38.63
N LEU A 313 -22.83 0.91 37.64
CA LEU A 313 -23.13 1.79 36.50
C LEU A 313 -24.62 1.93 36.17
N GLU A 314 -25.50 1.46 37.04
CA GLU A 314 -26.95 1.55 36.85
C GLU A 314 -27.40 3.01 36.92
N THR A 315 -27.39 3.67 35.76
CA THR A 315 -27.79 5.06 35.57
C THR A 315 -29.11 5.11 34.81
N ASP A 316 -29.95 6.08 35.14
CA ASP A 316 -31.25 6.28 34.48
C ASP A 316 -31.14 6.75 33.01
N ALA A 317 -29.94 7.06 32.53
CA ALA A 317 -29.70 7.58 31.19
C ALA A 317 -29.84 6.50 30.09
N TYR A 318 -29.61 5.23 30.42
CA TYR A 318 -29.53 4.14 29.44
C TYR A 318 -30.53 3.03 29.74
N GLN A 319 -30.98 2.34 28.69
CA GLN A 319 -31.74 1.11 28.81
C GLN A 319 -30.79 -0.08 28.65
N TRP A 320 -30.40 -0.68 29.78
CA TRP A 320 -29.51 -1.84 29.79
C TRP A 320 -30.27 -3.14 29.49
N ILE A 321 -29.75 -3.93 28.55
CA ILE A 321 -30.32 -5.19 28.10
C ILE A 321 -29.33 -6.31 28.40
N PHE A 322 -29.79 -7.32 29.12
CA PHE A 322 -28.99 -8.47 29.55
C PHE A 322 -29.67 -9.76 29.09
N PRO A 323 -29.35 -10.25 27.88
CA PRO A 323 -29.96 -11.46 27.36
C PRO A 323 -29.55 -12.68 28.17
N VAL A 324 -30.54 -13.51 28.52
CA VAL A 324 -30.33 -14.74 29.30
C VAL A 324 -29.94 -15.95 28.44
N SER A 325 -30.03 -15.82 27.12
CA SER A 325 -29.69 -16.86 26.15
C SER A 325 -29.33 -16.27 24.79
N LEU A 326 -28.75 -17.09 23.92
CA LEU A 326 -28.40 -16.72 22.55
C LEU A 326 -29.63 -16.36 21.71
N GLU A 327 -30.72 -17.11 21.85
CA GLU A 327 -31.99 -16.84 21.16
C GLU A 327 -32.60 -15.52 21.63
N SER A 328 -32.54 -15.26 22.94
CA SER A 328 -32.97 -13.98 23.53
C SER A 328 -32.10 -12.83 23.01
N ALA A 329 -30.78 -13.01 22.89
CA ALA A 329 -29.89 -11.96 22.36
C ALA A 329 -30.27 -11.57 20.93
N ILE A 330 -30.55 -12.54 20.05
CA ILE A 330 -30.97 -12.24 18.67
C ILE A 330 -32.28 -11.47 18.64
N HIS A 331 -33.27 -11.91 19.44
CA HIS A 331 -34.56 -11.23 19.53
C HIS A 331 -34.41 -9.78 20.03
N GLU A 332 -33.65 -9.56 21.10
CA GLU A 332 -33.42 -8.23 21.67
C GLU A 332 -32.65 -7.29 20.74
N ILE A 333 -31.67 -7.79 19.98
CA ILE A 333 -30.99 -6.97 18.98
C ILE A 333 -31.99 -6.47 17.92
N GLN A 334 -32.94 -7.31 17.52
CA GLN A 334 -33.92 -6.97 16.50
C GLN A 334 -35.03 -6.04 17.02
N SER A 335 -35.49 -6.24 18.26
CA SER A 335 -36.57 -5.47 18.88
C SER A 335 -36.10 -4.12 19.40
N ALA A 336 -35.01 -4.10 20.18
CA ALA A 336 -34.54 -2.91 20.89
C ALA A 336 -33.52 -2.10 20.11
N ARG A 337 -32.90 -2.68 19.07
CA ARG A 337 -31.89 -2.05 18.20
C ARG A 337 -30.83 -1.30 19.00
N PRO A 338 -30.03 -2.02 19.80
CA PRO A 338 -29.03 -1.40 20.66
C PRO A 338 -28.04 -0.56 19.84
N THR A 339 -27.65 0.59 20.38
CA THR A 339 -26.60 1.43 19.80
C THR A 339 -25.21 0.87 20.07
N TRP A 340 -25.05 0.26 21.25
CA TRP A 340 -23.83 -0.42 21.69
C TRP A 340 -24.12 -1.84 22.15
N ILE A 341 -23.25 -2.76 21.75
CA ILE A 341 -23.16 -4.11 22.30
C ILE A 341 -21.78 -4.29 22.90
N PHE A 342 -21.75 -4.45 24.22
CA PHE A 342 -20.57 -4.91 24.95
C PHE A 342 -20.61 -6.42 25.00
N PHE A 343 -19.55 -7.11 24.58
CA PHE A 343 -19.54 -8.57 24.59
C PHE A 343 -18.19 -9.12 25.04
N GLN A 344 -18.21 -10.26 25.71
CA GLN A 344 -17.01 -10.97 26.14
C GLN A 344 -16.61 -12.05 25.12
N PRO A 345 -15.31 -12.44 25.07
CA PRO A 345 -14.85 -13.57 24.25
C PRO A 345 -15.63 -14.85 24.52
N ASP A 346 -16.07 -15.04 25.76
CA ASP A 346 -16.80 -16.21 26.22
C ASP A 346 -18.18 -15.75 26.71
N PHE A 347 -19.26 -16.27 26.12
CA PHE A 347 -20.63 -15.93 26.48
C PHE A 347 -21.50 -17.20 26.56
N HIS A 348 -22.01 -17.54 27.75
CA HIS A 348 -22.81 -18.74 28.00
C HIS A 348 -22.22 -20.06 27.44
N ASN A 349 -20.92 -20.30 27.65
CA ASN A 349 -20.18 -21.45 27.12
C ASN A 349 -20.12 -21.52 25.58
N VAL A 350 -20.49 -20.43 24.90
CA VAL A 350 -20.29 -20.24 23.47
C VAL A 350 -19.15 -19.25 23.29
N ASP A 351 -18.37 -19.45 22.23
CA ASP A 351 -17.39 -18.49 21.79
C ASP A 351 -18.12 -17.23 21.28
N GLY A 352 -18.14 -16.19 22.11
CA GLY A 352 -18.82 -14.93 21.86
C GLY A 352 -18.30 -14.24 20.61
N LEU A 353 -17.02 -14.43 20.26
CA LEU A 353 -16.46 -13.90 19.02
C LEU A 353 -17.05 -14.61 17.79
N ASP A 354 -17.13 -15.94 17.81
CA ASP A 354 -17.74 -16.68 16.70
C ASP A 354 -19.23 -16.35 16.54
N PHE A 355 -19.94 -16.17 17.65
CA PHE A 355 -21.34 -15.70 17.64
C PHE A 355 -21.46 -14.32 16.98
N MET A 356 -20.61 -13.37 17.34
CA MET A 356 -20.62 -12.03 16.76
C MET A 356 -20.22 -12.03 15.27
N VAL A 357 -19.33 -12.93 14.83
CA VAL A 357 -19.03 -13.12 13.39
C VAL A 357 -20.28 -13.56 12.64
N GLN A 358 -21.00 -14.56 13.18
CA GLN A 358 -22.23 -15.06 12.57
C GLN A 358 -23.28 -13.96 12.50
N LEU A 359 -23.51 -13.24 13.61
CA LEU A 359 -24.45 -12.12 13.63
C LEU A 359 -24.08 -11.03 12.63
N ARG A 360 -22.79 -10.67 12.50
CA ARG A 360 -22.38 -9.64 11.54
C ARG A 360 -22.59 -10.06 10.10
N SER A 361 -22.44 -11.36 9.79
CA SER A 361 -22.73 -11.91 8.45
C SER A 361 -24.20 -11.77 8.04
N THR A 362 -25.12 -11.67 9.01
CA THR A 362 -26.55 -11.44 8.74
C THR A 362 -26.89 -9.96 8.47
N GLY A 363 -25.94 -9.05 8.69
CA GLY A 363 -26.14 -7.59 8.54
C GLY A 363 -26.90 -6.92 9.69
N ILE A 364 -27.34 -7.68 10.70
CA ILE A 364 -28.07 -7.17 11.87
C ILE A 364 -27.24 -6.13 12.65
N LEU A 365 -25.90 -6.29 12.68
CA LEU A 365 -24.98 -5.44 13.43
C LEU A 365 -24.46 -4.22 12.64
N ASN A 366 -25.03 -3.90 11.47
CA ASN A 366 -24.50 -2.80 10.63
C ASN A 366 -24.69 -1.41 11.24
N THR A 367 -25.65 -1.25 12.15
CA THR A 367 -25.99 0.03 12.80
C THR A 367 -25.55 0.08 14.26
N CYS A 368 -25.00 -1.02 14.78
CA CYS A 368 -24.61 -1.16 16.17
C CYS A 368 -23.08 -1.10 16.30
N ARG A 369 -22.61 -0.34 17.29
CA ARG A 369 -21.21 -0.33 17.70
C ARG A 369 -20.93 -1.49 18.64
N LEU A 370 -19.73 -2.05 18.54
CA LEU A 370 -19.32 -3.24 19.27
C LEU A 370 -18.10 -2.93 20.14
N ALA A 371 -18.19 -3.28 21.42
CA ALA A 371 -17.07 -3.23 22.34
C ALA A 371 -16.74 -4.66 22.79
N LEU A 372 -15.51 -5.12 22.51
CA LEU A 372 -15.01 -6.37 23.05
C LEU A 372 -14.46 -6.11 24.45
N CYS A 373 -14.93 -6.86 25.43
CA CYS A 373 -14.64 -6.63 26.84
C CYS A 373 -14.12 -7.89 27.52
N GLY A 374 -13.18 -7.78 28.44
CA GLY A 374 -12.72 -8.93 29.22
C GLY A 374 -11.74 -8.52 30.32
N PRO A 375 -11.56 -9.34 31.37
CA PRO A 375 -10.64 -9.02 32.46
C PRO A 375 -9.21 -8.82 31.96
N GLN A 376 -8.76 -9.64 31.00
CA GLN A 376 -7.50 -9.47 30.28
C GLN A 376 -7.67 -9.93 28.84
N LEU A 377 -7.92 -9.00 27.92
CA LEU A 377 -8.06 -9.35 26.51
C LEU A 377 -6.70 -9.75 25.94
N SER A 378 -6.55 -11.03 25.61
CA SER A 378 -5.33 -11.52 24.99
C SER A 378 -5.13 -10.90 23.61
N VAL A 379 -3.89 -10.94 23.09
CA VAL A 379 -3.62 -10.51 21.71
C VAL A 379 -4.50 -11.29 20.71
N LYS A 380 -4.80 -12.56 21.00
CA LYS A 380 -5.70 -13.40 20.20
C LYS A 380 -7.12 -12.84 20.19
N ASP A 381 -7.64 -12.42 21.34
CA ASP A 381 -9.00 -11.85 21.45
C ASP A 381 -9.09 -10.52 20.74
N LYS A 382 -8.08 -9.65 20.89
CA LYS A 382 -8.03 -8.36 20.17
C LYS A 382 -7.98 -8.56 18.64
N VAL A 383 -7.22 -9.55 18.16
CA VAL A 383 -7.17 -9.91 16.73
C VAL A 383 -8.51 -10.46 16.25
N ARG A 384 -9.14 -11.38 17.00
CA ARG A 384 -10.47 -11.91 16.64
C ARG A 384 -11.56 -10.84 16.72
N GLY A 385 -11.47 -9.91 17.65
CA GLY A 385 -12.33 -8.74 17.75
C GLY A 385 -12.30 -7.87 16.48
N ARG A 386 -11.17 -7.82 15.76
CA ARG A 386 -11.10 -7.13 14.45
C ARG A 386 -11.91 -7.83 13.37
N LEU A 387 -12.04 -9.16 13.43
CA LEU A 387 -12.83 -9.92 12.45
C LEU A 387 -14.32 -9.58 12.56
N VAL A 388 -14.79 -9.28 13.78
CA VAL A 388 -16.15 -8.80 14.03
C VAL A 388 -16.27 -7.28 13.93
N GLN A 389 -15.20 -6.58 13.54
CA GLN A 389 -15.13 -5.11 13.50
C GLN A 389 -15.55 -4.48 14.84
N ALA A 390 -14.97 -4.95 15.95
CA ALA A 390 -15.12 -4.29 17.24
C ALA A 390 -14.56 -2.87 17.18
N ASP A 391 -15.36 -1.89 17.59
CA ASP A 391 -15.02 -0.48 17.64
C ASP A 391 -14.10 -0.14 18.82
N ARG A 392 -14.26 -0.87 19.93
CA ARG A 392 -13.50 -0.68 21.17
C ARG A 392 -13.05 -2.00 21.78
N TYR A 393 -11.96 -1.93 22.54
CA TYR A 393 -11.42 -3.02 23.35
C TYR A 393 -11.28 -2.53 24.77
N ILE A 394 -11.96 -3.18 25.71
CA ILE A 394 -12.09 -2.72 27.09
C ILE A 394 -11.57 -3.83 28.01
N ASP A 395 -10.46 -3.54 28.70
CA ASP A 395 -9.91 -4.43 29.71
C ASP A 395 -10.59 -4.10 31.05
N ILE A 396 -11.46 -5.00 31.53
CA ILE A 396 -12.38 -4.77 32.67
C ILE A 396 -11.61 -4.74 34.01
N GLU A 397 -10.43 -5.37 34.09
CA GLU A 397 -9.59 -5.30 35.31
C GLU A 397 -9.07 -3.88 35.52
N GLY A 398 -9.69 -3.17 36.48
CA GLY A 398 -9.31 -1.82 36.88
C GLY A 398 -10.07 -0.70 36.18
N LEU A 399 -11.14 -1.01 35.44
CA LEU A 399 -11.98 0.01 34.81
C LEU A 399 -12.80 0.79 35.85
N LEU A 400 -12.82 2.12 35.74
CA LEU A 400 -13.74 2.97 36.50
C LEU A 400 -15.06 3.13 35.74
N PRO A 401 -16.19 3.36 36.43
CA PRO A 401 -17.48 3.60 35.76
C PRO A 401 -17.47 4.74 34.75
N GLU A 402 -16.66 5.76 35.01
CA GLU A 402 -16.49 6.93 34.14
C GLU A 402 -15.92 6.55 32.76
N ASP A 403 -15.06 5.53 32.69
CA ASP A 403 -14.43 5.08 31.44
C ASP A 403 -15.46 4.49 30.45
N ILE A 404 -16.53 3.86 30.95
CA ILE A 404 -17.61 3.35 30.09
C ILE A 404 -18.50 4.49 29.60
N LEU A 405 -18.75 5.50 30.44
CA LEU A 405 -19.53 6.67 30.02
C LEU A 405 -18.81 7.41 28.89
N GLU A 406 -17.48 7.57 28.96
CA GLU A 406 -16.70 8.11 27.85
C GLU A 406 -16.83 7.27 26.56
N VAL A 407 -16.84 5.94 26.67
CA VAL A 407 -17.05 5.06 25.52
C VAL A 407 -18.44 5.24 24.90
N LEU A 408 -19.47 5.45 25.72
CA LEU A 408 -20.83 5.65 25.27
C LEU A 408 -21.05 7.04 24.64
N GLU A 409 -20.30 8.05 25.10
CA GLU A 409 -20.34 9.43 24.59
C GLU A 409 -19.49 9.63 23.32
N SER A 410 -18.45 8.82 23.11
CA SER A 410 -17.63 8.78 21.88
C SER A 410 -18.28 7.97 20.77
#